data_AF-A0A2D5E9R3-F1
#
_entry.id   AF-A0A2D5E9R3-F1
#
_cell.length_a   1.000
_cell.length_b   1.000
_cell.length_c   1.000
_cell.angle_alpha   90.00
_cell.angle_beta   90.00
_cell.angle_gamma   90.00
#
_symmetry.space_group_name_H-M   'P 1'
#
loop_
_entity.id
_entity.type
_entity.pdbx_description
1 polymer ?
#
loop_
_entity_poly.entity_id
_entity_poly.type
_entity_poly.pdbx_seq_one_letter_code
_entity_poly.pdbx_strand_id
1 'polypeptide(L)'
;MDPEVPTSSPRASREHAAGPPRAVLGPNGRVVSVGERDGDRIWLVFCHLWPLIGCFTGALPLIWLGPVVVWIIRKDESPLIDDQGRELINSMLTLLLLLVIPVIGWVVGLIWIPVWLVNSIRGAIHGSRAEYFRYPMTIRFLT
;
A
#
# COMPACT_ATOMS: atom_id res chain seq x y z
N MET A 1 26.07 -49.92 -3.76
CA MET A 1 25.41 -49.08 -4.77
C MET A 1 24.46 -48.19 -4.00
N ASP A 2 24.93 -47.02 -3.59
CA ASP A 2 24.08 -46.03 -2.92
C ASP A 2 23.20 -45.33 -3.97
N PRO A 3 21.89 -45.18 -3.73
CA PRO A 3 21.03 -44.44 -4.65
C PRO A 3 21.37 -42.94 -4.55
N GLU A 4 21.76 -42.33 -5.67
CA GLU A 4 21.91 -40.87 -5.78
C GLU A 4 20.58 -40.19 -5.42
N VAL A 5 20.57 -39.47 -4.30
CA VAL A 5 19.49 -38.57 -3.91
C VAL A 5 19.53 -37.37 -4.86
N PRO A 6 18.46 -37.07 -5.63
CA PRO A 6 18.45 -35.92 -6.52
C PRO A 6 18.50 -34.64 -5.69
N THR A 7 19.64 -33.94 -5.74
CA THR A 7 19.82 -32.62 -5.15
C THR A 7 19.04 -31.60 -5.97
N SER A 8 17.73 -31.51 -5.73
CA SER A 8 16.93 -30.38 -6.19
C SER A 8 17.44 -29.11 -5.50
N SER A 9 18.33 -28.40 -6.19
CA SER A 9 18.86 -27.10 -5.80
C SER A 9 17.73 -26.17 -5.31
N PRO A 10 17.83 -25.59 -4.08
CA PRO A 10 16.88 -24.57 -3.58
C PRO A 10 16.83 -23.30 -4.42
N ARG A 11 17.71 -23.17 -5.43
CA ARG A 11 17.83 -22.00 -6.30
C ARG A 11 16.86 -22.07 -7.48
N ALA A 12 16.55 -23.27 -7.98
CA ALA A 12 15.66 -23.46 -9.13
C ALA A 12 14.19 -23.15 -8.81
N SER A 13 13.75 -23.38 -7.56
CA SER A 13 12.41 -22.98 -7.10
C SER A 13 12.26 -21.47 -6.88
N ARG A 14 13.37 -20.74 -6.68
CA ARG A 14 13.38 -19.27 -6.55
C ARG A 14 13.34 -18.56 -7.90
N GLU A 15 13.75 -19.23 -8.97
CA GLU A 15 13.74 -18.68 -10.34
C GLU A 15 12.36 -18.77 -11.02
N HIS A 16 11.48 -19.68 -10.59
CA HIS A 16 10.16 -19.86 -11.20
C HIS A 16 9.11 -18.76 -10.91
N ALA A 17 9.43 -17.73 -10.13
CA ALA A 17 8.48 -16.66 -9.77
C ALA A 17 8.80 -15.27 -10.35
N ALA A 18 9.90 -15.09 -11.08
CA ALA A 18 10.41 -13.78 -11.48
C ALA A 18 10.07 -13.39 -12.93
N GLY A 19 8.79 -13.48 -13.32
CA GLY A 19 8.32 -12.68 -14.45
C GLY A 19 8.32 -11.19 -14.07
N PRO A 20 8.44 -10.25 -15.03
CA PRO A 20 8.20 -8.84 -14.71
C PRO A 20 6.80 -8.72 -14.08
N PRO A 21 6.62 -7.93 -13.00
CA PRO A 21 5.32 -7.70 -12.41
C PRO A 21 4.30 -7.33 -13.49
N ARG A 22 3.27 -8.15 -13.65
CA ARG A 22 2.23 -7.93 -14.66
C ARG A 22 0.93 -7.65 -13.94
N ALA A 23 0.41 -6.44 -14.16
CA ALA A 23 -0.94 -6.10 -13.77
C ALA A 23 -1.93 -6.86 -14.69
N VAL A 24 -2.82 -7.65 -14.08
CA VAL A 24 -3.84 -8.43 -14.77
C VAL A 24 -5.21 -8.07 -14.21
N LEU A 25 -6.24 -8.08 -15.07
CA LEU A 25 -7.61 -7.90 -14.63
C LEU A 25 -8.12 -9.20 -14.00
N GLY A 26 -8.37 -9.19 -12.70
CA GLY A 26 -8.91 -10.33 -11.95
C GLY A 26 -10.42 -10.55 -12.21
N PRO A 27 -10.97 -11.68 -11.76
CA PRO A 27 -12.37 -12.08 -12.01
C PRO A 27 -13.41 -11.06 -11.49
N ASN A 28 -13.03 -10.29 -10.47
CA ASN A 28 -13.88 -9.28 -9.85
C ASN A 28 -13.77 -7.90 -10.53
N GLY A 29 -13.17 -7.82 -11.72
CA GLY A 29 -12.91 -6.57 -12.44
C GLY A 29 -11.85 -5.68 -11.79
N ARG A 30 -11.04 -6.22 -10.88
CA ARG A 30 -9.99 -5.48 -10.17
C ARG A 30 -8.64 -5.73 -10.82
N VAL A 31 -7.79 -4.70 -10.85
CA VAL A 31 -6.41 -4.87 -11.29
C VAL A 31 -5.63 -5.52 -10.15
N VAL A 32 -5.03 -6.66 -10.43
CA VAL A 32 -4.23 -7.46 -9.50
C VAL A 32 -2.82 -7.53 -10.07
N SER A 33 -1.83 -7.29 -9.22
CA SER A 33 -0.45 -7.52 -9.59
C SER A 33 -0.08 -9.00 -9.42
N VAL A 34 0.60 -9.55 -10.42
CA VAL A 34 1.03 -10.96 -10.46
C VAL A 34 2.56 -11.02 -10.46
N GLY A 35 3.10 -11.89 -9.60
CA GLY A 35 4.54 -12.09 -9.43
C GLY A 35 5.12 -11.39 -8.19
N GLU A 36 4.30 -10.73 -7.38
CA GLU A 36 4.73 -10.08 -6.14
C GLU A 36 5.17 -11.09 -5.09
N ARG A 37 6.19 -10.69 -4.33
CA ARG A 37 6.64 -11.43 -3.15
C ARG A 37 5.58 -11.32 -2.04
N ASP A 38 5.41 -12.37 -1.27
CA ASP A 38 4.52 -12.38 -0.10
C ASP A 38 4.82 -11.23 0.88
N GLY A 39 6.11 -10.89 1.02
CA GLY A 39 6.55 -9.76 1.83
C GLY A 39 5.93 -8.43 1.41
N ASP A 40 5.71 -8.20 0.10
CA ASP A 40 5.18 -6.93 -0.40
C ASP A 40 3.75 -6.68 0.11
N ARG A 41 2.92 -7.73 0.21
CA ARG A 41 1.57 -7.66 0.75
C ARG A 41 1.56 -7.25 2.22
N ILE A 42 2.52 -7.75 3.01
CA ILE A 42 2.66 -7.40 4.43
C ILE A 42 2.97 -5.91 4.59
N TRP A 43 3.89 -5.38 3.77
CA TRP A 43 4.22 -3.96 3.79
C TRP A 43 3.04 -3.09 3.41
N LEU A 44 2.25 -3.48 2.39
CA LEU A 44 1.05 -2.74 1.99
C LEU A 44 0.00 -2.71 3.11
N VAL A 45 -0.30 -3.87 3.71
CA VAL A 45 -1.22 -3.96 4.86
C VAL A 45 -0.74 -3.05 5.99
N PHE A 46 0.55 -3.12 6.33
CA PHE A 46 1.15 -2.30 7.37
C PHE A 46 1.03 -0.81 7.05
N CYS A 47 1.39 -0.38 5.84
CA CYS A 47 1.30 1.01 5.40
C CYS A 47 -0.12 1.55 5.53
N HIS A 48 -1.11 0.83 5.01
CA HIS A 48 -2.50 1.30 5.01
C HIS A 48 -3.14 1.29 6.41
N LEU A 49 -2.70 0.43 7.33
CA LEU A 49 -3.18 0.43 8.72
C LEU A 49 -2.42 1.38 9.63
N TRP A 50 -1.20 1.79 9.27
CA TRP A 50 -0.39 2.70 10.09
C TRP A 50 -1.11 3.98 10.49
N PRO A 51 -1.90 4.63 9.61
CA PRO A 51 -2.69 5.78 10.00
C PRO A 51 -3.57 5.62 11.24
N LEU A 52 -4.07 4.40 11.48
CA LEU A 52 -4.91 4.12 12.65
C LEU A 52 -4.14 4.36 13.95
N ILE A 53 -2.84 4.06 13.97
CA ILE A 53 -1.98 4.26 15.15
C ILE A 53 -1.94 5.75 15.52
N GLY A 54 -1.73 6.63 14.53
CA GLY A 54 -1.72 8.08 14.75
C GLY A 54 -3.06 8.61 15.26
N CYS A 55 -4.18 8.08 14.73
CA CYS A 55 -5.52 8.44 15.18
C CYS A 55 -5.83 8.00 16.62
N PHE A 56 -5.46 6.77 17.01
CA PHE A 56 -5.77 6.24 18.34
C PHE A 56 -4.84 6.74 19.45
N THR A 57 -3.58 7.04 19.12
CA THR A 57 -2.58 7.52 20.10
C THR A 57 -2.58 9.04 20.26
N GLY A 58 -3.25 9.77 19.38
CA GLY A 58 -3.21 11.24 19.33
C GLY A 58 -1.90 11.81 18.78
N ALA A 59 -0.93 10.96 18.40
CA ALA A 59 0.33 11.38 17.85
C ALA A 59 0.21 11.67 16.34
N LEU A 60 -0.50 12.75 16.00
CA LEU A 60 -0.80 13.12 14.61
C LEU A 60 0.43 13.19 13.68
N PRO A 61 1.62 13.69 14.09
CA PRO A 61 2.79 13.67 13.22
C PRO A 61 3.27 12.24 12.88
N LEU A 62 3.09 11.29 13.79
CA LEU A 62 3.51 9.90 13.57
C LEU A 62 2.70 9.21 12.48
N ILE A 63 1.50 9.71 12.14
CA ILE A 63 0.64 9.13 11.10
C ILE A 63 1.37 9.00 9.75
N TRP A 64 2.33 9.89 9.46
CA TRP A 64 3.10 9.94 8.20
C TRP A 64 4.28 9.00 8.16
N LEU A 65 4.88 8.73 9.32
CA LEU A 65 6.21 8.14 9.38
C LEU A 65 6.24 6.73 8.77
N GLY A 66 5.30 5.87 9.13
CA GLY A 66 5.24 4.50 8.63
C GLY A 66 5.10 4.42 7.10
N PRO A 67 4.05 5.00 6.50
CA PRO A 67 3.83 4.98 5.05
C PRO A 67 5.02 5.56 4.27
N VAL A 68 5.55 6.71 4.71
CA VAL A 68 6.64 7.39 4.00
C VAL A 68 7.93 6.58 4.08
N VAL A 69 8.29 6.07 5.27
CA VAL A 69 9.52 5.29 5.44
C VAL A 69 9.45 3.99 4.63
N VAL A 70 8.33 3.26 4.70
CA VAL A 70 8.17 2.03 3.94
C VAL A 70 8.21 2.30 2.43
N TRP A 71 7.52 3.35 1.97
CA TRP A 71 7.54 3.71 0.55
C TRP A 71 8.96 4.03 0.09
N ILE A 72 9.72 4.86 0.80
CA ILE A 72 11.10 5.21 0.41
C ILE A 72 12.01 3.97 0.34
N ILE A 73 11.90 3.04 1.29
CA ILE A 73 12.78 1.87 1.35
C ILE A 73 12.42 0.82 0.28
N ARG A 74 11.13 0.68 -0.05
CA ARG A 74 10.63 -0.46 -0.82
C ARG A 74 10.12 -0.11 -2.22
N LYS A 75 9.96 1.18 -2.56
CA LYS A 75 9.46 1.63 -3.87
C LYS A 75 10.26 1.07 -5.04
N ASP A 76 11.58 0.99 -4.91
CA ASP A 76 12.45 0.55 -6.01
C ASP A 76 12.46 -0.98 -6.17
N GLU A 77 11.91 -1.71 -5.19
CA GLU A 77 11.90 -3.16 -5.16
C GLU A 77 10.57 -3.77 -5.66
N SER A 78 9.47 -3.01 -5.62
CA SER A 78 8.13 -3.50 -5.95
C SER A 78 7.28 -2.40 -6.58
N PRO A 79 6.90 -2.52 -7.87
CA PRO A 79 6.03 -1.56 -8.55
C PRO A 79 4.66 -1.40 -7.88
N LEU A 80 4.16 -2.46 -7.24
CA LEU A 80 2.91 -2.40 -6.48
C LEU A 80 3.06 -1.52 -5.23
N ILE A 81 4.16 -1.68 -4.47
CA ILE A 81 4.44 -0.83 -3.29
C ILE A 81 4.63 0.61 -3.72
N ASP A 82 5.32 0.85 -4.83
CA ASP A 82 5.56 2.18 -5.34
C ASP A 82 4.25 2.90 -5.70
N ASP A 83 3.35 2.23 -6.44
CA ASP A 83 2.05 2.78 -6.81
C ASP A 83 1.15 3.05 -5.60
N GLN A 84 0.99 2.04 -4.72
CA GLN A 84 0.10 2.16 -3.57
C GLN A 84 0.66 3.09 -2.49
N GLY A 85 1.99 3.16 -2.35
CA GLY A 85 2.68 4.11 -1.49
C GLY A 85 2.45 5.55 -1.96
N ARG A 86 2.62 5.84 -3.25
CA ARG A 86 2.27 7.14 -3.83
C ARG A 86 0.81 7.50 -3.59
N GLU A 87 -0.11 6.58 -3.86
CA GLU A 87 -1.55 6.81 -3.66
C GLU A 87 -1.88 7.14 -2.19
N LEU A 88 -1.36 6.37 -1.25
CA LEU A 88 -1.55 6.58 0.19
C LEU A 88 -0.99 7.93 0.62
N ILE A 89 0.24 8.26 0.23
CA ILE A 89 0.89 9.54 0.59
C ILE A 89 0.13 10.72 -0.02
N ASN A 90 -0.28 10.62 -1.29
CA ASN A 90 -1.13 11.63 -1.94
C ASN A 90 -2.45 11.84 -1.18
N SER A 91 -3.06 10.77 -0.68
CA SER A 91 -4.30 10.83 0.09
C SER A 91 -4.10 11.52 1.44
N MET A 92 -2.97 11.25 2.09
CA MET A 92 -2.59 11.92 3.33
C MET A 92 -2.31 13.41 3.08
N LEU A 93 -1.60 13.76 2.00
CA LEU A 93 -1.36 15.16 1.61
C LEU A 93 -2.67 15.90 1.32
N THR A 94 -3.62 15.23 0.69
CA THR A 94 -4.94 15.79 0.46
C THR A 94 -5.66 16.06 1.78
N LEU A 95 -5.63 15.13 2.73
CA LEU A 95 -6.20 15.34 4.06
C LEU A 95 -5.49 16.49 4.80
N LEU A 96 -4.16 16.57 4.73
CA LEU A 96 -3.39 17.67 5.34
C LEU A 96 -3.81 19.03 4.81
N LEU A 97 -3.96 19.16 3.48
CA LEU A 97 -4.39 20.39 2.86
C LEU A 97 -5.78 20.83 3.35
N LEU A 98 -6.72 19.89 3.48
CA LEU A 98 -8.04 20.18 4.04
C LEU A 98 -7.93 20.72 5.47
N LEU A 99 -7.03 20.18 6.29
CA LEU A 99 -6.86 20.63 7.68
C LEU A 99 -6.15 21.99 7.81
N VAL A 100 -5.35 22.41 6.83
CA VAL A 100 -4.67 23.71 6.85
C VAL A 100 -5.58 24.85 6.37
N ILE A 101 -6.57 24.58 5.51
CA ILE A 101 -7.50 25.62 5.00
C ILE A 101 -8.55 25.93 6.08
N PRO A 102 -8.59 27.15 6.65
CA PRO A 102 -9.48 27.47 7.77
C PRO A 102 -10.96 27.45 7.37
N VAL A 103 -11.83 27.19 8.36
CA VAL A 103 -13.30 27.16 8.27
C VAL A 103 -13.82 26.08 7.30
N ILE A 104 -13.69 26.28 5.99
CA ILE A 104 -14.21 25.36 4.98
C ILE A 104 -13.46 24.03 5.01
N GLY A 105 -12.12 24.08 5.05
CA GLY A 105 -11.30 22.88 5.07
C GLY A 105 -11.53 22.04 6.33
N TRP A 106 -11.77 22.67 7.48
CA TRP A 106 -12.07 21.98 8.74
C TRP A 106 -13.45 21.29 8.71
N VAL A 107 -14.47 21.96 8.19
CA VAL A 107 -15.82 21.39 8.04
C VAL A 107 -15.78 20.18 7.09
N VAL A 108 -15.13 20.33 5.93
CA VAL A 108 -14.96 19.22 4.98
C VAL A 108 -14.10 18.10 5.59
N GLY A 109 -13.00 18.46 6.24
CA GLY A 109 -12.08 17.53 6.89
C GLY A 109 -12.76 16.68 7.96
N LEU A 110 -13.63 17.27 8.78
CA LEU A 110 -14.37 16.55 9.82
C LEU A 110 -15.27 15.45 9.24
N ILE A 111 -15.93 15.72 8.12
CA ILE A 111 -16.76 14.74 7.39
C ILE A 111 -15.87 13.71 6.67
N TRP A 112 -14.69 14.16 6.21
CA TRP A 112 -13.81 13.36 5.39
C TRP A 112 -12.97 12.34 6.17
N ILE A 113 -12.56 12.66 7.39
CA ILE A 113 -11.73 11.79 8.25
C ILE A 113 -12.31 10.36 8.38
N PRO A 114 -13.61 10.16 8.70
CA PRO A 114 -14.19 8.82 8.77
C PRO A 114 -14.11 8.07 7.43
N VAL A 115 -14.38 8.75 6.32
CA VAL A 115 -14.31 8.15 4.98
C VAL A 115 -12.87 7.73 4.69
N TRP A 116 -11.91 8.59 4.99
CA TRP A 116 -10.49 8.31 4.82
C TRP A 116 -10.05 7.10 5.66
N LEU A 117 -10.50 7.01 6.92
CA LEU A 117 -10.20 5.90 7.83
C LEU A 117 -10.72 4.55 7.31
N VAL A 118 -11.97 4.52 6.83
CA VAL A 118 -12.56 3.32 6.22
C VAL A 118 -11.78 2.92 4.97
N ASN A 119 -11.36 3.89 4.16
CA ASN A 119 -10.55 3.61 2.98
C ASN A 119 -9.13 3.13 3.33
N SER A 120 -8.57 3.51 4.47
CA SER A 120 -7.33 2.93 4.99
C SER A 120 -7.46 1.44 5.32
N ILE A 121 -8.58 1.02 5.92
CA ILE A 121 -8.85 -0.41 6.14
C ILE A 121 -9.06 -1.13 4.80
N ARG A 122 -9.82 -0.53 3.86
CA ARG A 122 -10.02 -1.10 2.53
C ARG A 122 -8.70 -1.22 1.77
N GLY A 123 -7.84 -0.21 1.83
CA GLY A 123 -6.50 -0.23 1.24
C GLY A 123 -5.68 -1.40 1.77
N ALA A 124 -5.73 -1.66 3.08
CA ALA A 124 -5.06 -2.82 3.66
C ALA A 124 -5.63 -4.16 3.13
N ILE A 125 -6.96 -4.28 3.05
CA ILE A 125 -7.62 -5.48 2.50
C ILE A 125 -7.19 -5.71 1.04
N HIS A 126 -7.18 -4.66 0.22
CA HIS A 126 -6.75 -4.74 -1.18
C HIS A 126 -5.25 -5.06 -1.29
N GLY A 127 -4.41 -4.41 -0.47
CA GLY A 127 -2.97 -4.68 -0.39
C GLY A 127 -2.65 -6.14 -0.05
N SER A 128 -3.42 -6.76 0.85
CA SER A 128 -3.28 -8.19 1.18
C SER A 128 -3.50 -9.12 -0.04
N ARG A 129 -4.27 -8.65 -1.03
CA ARG A 129 -4.62 -9.39 -2.25
C ARG A 129 -3.74 -9.02 -3.44
N ALA A 130 -2.76 -8.13 -3.25
CA ALA A 130 -2.00 -7.50 -4.33
C ALA A 130 -2.91 -6.76 -5.34
N GLU A 131 -4.05 -6.24 -4.86
CA GLU A 131 -4.97 -5.45 -5.66
C GLU A 131 -4.60 -3.97 -5.60
N TYR A 132 -4.68 -3.29 -6.74
CA TYR A 132 -4.53 -1.84 -6.78
C TYR A 132 -5.75 -1.17 -6.13
N PHE A 133 -5.52 -0.32 -5.14
CA PHE A 133 -6.52 0.48 -4.48
C PHE A 133 -6.32 1.96 -4.79
N ARG A 134 -7.42 2.70 -4.90
CA ARG A 134 -7.43 4.15 -5.11
C ARG A 134 -8.31 4.80 -4.07
N TYR A 135 -7.78 5.82 -3.41
CA TYR A 135 -8.54 6.57 -2.43
C TYR A 135 -9.45 7.57 -3.17
N PRO A 136 -10.71 7.71 -2.73
CA PRO A 136 -11.57 8.74 -3.27
C PRO A 136 -11.02 10.13 -2.92
N MET A 137 -11.33 11.14 -3.75
CA MET A 137 -10.93 12.54 -3.53
C MET A 137 -9.46 12.73 -3.13
N THR A 138 -8.56 12.08 -3.87
CA THR A 138 -7.10 12.22 -3.70
C THR A 138 -6.52 13.08 -4.81
N ILE A 139 -5.77 14.12 -4.42
CA ILE A 139 -4.96 14.94 -5.33
C ILE A 139 -3.61 14.22 -5.53
N ARG A 140 -3.25 13.95 -6.79
CA ARG A 140 -2.01 13.23 -7.13
C ARG A 140 -0.83 14.20 -7.25
N PHE A 141 -0.10 14.38 -6.14
CA PHE A 141 1.14 15.15 -6.12
C PHE A 141 2.31 14.32 -6.66
N LEU A 142 2.34 13.05 -6.28
CA LEU A 142 3.28 12.05 -6.76
C LEU A 142 2.63 11.27 -7.90
N THR A 143 3.22 11.32 -9.09
CA THR A 143 2.78 10.59 -10.30
C THR A 143 3.64 9.39 -10.56
#